data_AF-A0A9W9P588-F1
#
_entry.id   AF-A0A9W9P588-F1
#
_cell.length_a   1.000
_cell.length_b   1.000
_cell.length_c   1.000
_cell.angle_alpha   90.00
_cell.angle_beta   90.00
_cell.angle_gamma   90.00
#
_symmetry.space_group_name_H-M   'P 1'
#
loop_
_entity.id
_entity.type
_entity.pdbx_description
1 polymer ?
#
loop_
_entity_poly.entity_id
_entity_poly.type
_entity_poly.pdbx_seq_one_letter_code
_entity_poly.pdbx_strand_id
1 'polypeptide(L)'
;MVTRIDFCFPVKELSDDLVKPRDSQEKTNKHAGPFFRGSKDHPELFRYMSIGPFDSEKEFVSVFIDDFVNTKSSVACFAIIDKKKSPSDADNEGEVAGMVSYMAASEVHLSAEVGYIIILPLTNEPTSQPMQSVCSFIMLWIAR
;
A
#
# COMPACT_ATOMS: atom_id res chain seq x y z
N MET A 1 12.80 -12.67 16.00
CA MET A 1 12.73 -11.30 16.54
C MET A 1 11.83 -10.52 15.63
N VAL A 2 10.74 -9.95 16.16
CA VAL A 2 9.78 -9.15 15.38
C VAL A 2 10.40 -7.76 15.22
N THR A 3 10.78 -7.36 14.01
CA THR A 3 11.23 -5.99 13.74
C THR A 3 10.00 -5.13 13.51
N ARG A 4 9.95 -4.02 14.24
CA ARG A 4 8.90 -3.01 14.18
C ARG A 4 9.11 -2.18 12.92
N ILE A 5 8.02 -1.78 12.26
CA ILE A 5 8.07 -0.73 11.22
C ILE A 5 8.73 0.50 11.85
N ASP A 6 9.83 0.96 11.29
CA ASP A 6 10.58 2.12 11.79
C ASP A 6 9.98 3.44 11.31
N PHE A 7 8.66 3.49 11.05
CA PHE A 7 8.01 4.72 10.61
C PHE A 7 7.93 5.71 11.77
N CYS A 8 8.25 6.97 11.48
CA CYS A 8 8.39 8.03 12.47
C CYS A 8 7.06 8.49 13.10
N PHE A 9 5.93 8.00 12.60
CA PHE A 9 4.62 8.25 13.21
C PHE A 9 4.00 6.96 13.75
N PRO A 10 3.19 7.03 14.82
CA PRO A 10 2.46 5.87 15.33
C PRO A 10 1.53 5.31 14.25
N VAL A 11 1.83 4.10 13.77
CA VAL A 11 0.94 3.41 12.83
C VAL A 11 -0.16 2.70 13.61
N LYS A 12 -1.41 2.97 13.25
CA LYS A 12 -2.61 2.30 13.78
C LYS A 12 -3.26 1.53 12.63
N GLU A 13 -3.74 0.32 12.90
CA GLU A 13 -4.52 -0.44 11.91
C GLU A 13 -5.79 0.36 11.58
N LEU A 14 -5.90 0.80 10.32
CA LEU A 14 -7.09 1.45 9.82
C LEU A 14 -7.95 0.40 9.14
N SER A 15 -9.23 0.37 9.47
CA SER A 15 -10.16 -0.58 8.88
C SER A 15 -11.51 0.10 8.75
N ASP A 16 -11.96 0.29 7.52
CA ASP A 16 -13.35 0.63 7.19
C ASP A 16 -14.11 -0.59 6.66
N ASP A 17 -15.38 -0.41 6.33
CA ASP A 17 -16.21 -1.40 5.65
C ASP A 17 -15.65 -1.79 4.26
N LEU A 18 -14.79 -0.94 3.66
CA LEU A 18 -14.33 -1.12 2.28
C LEU A 18 -12.82 -1.34 2.13
N VAL A 19 -11.98 -0.76 3.00
CA VAL A 19 -10.52 -0.79 2.87
C VAL A 19 -9.81 -0.94 4.22
N LYS A 20 -8.71 -1.68 4.22
CA LYS A 20 -7.85 -1.90 5.39
C LYS A 20 -6.36 -1.73 5.09
N PRO A 21 -5.77 -0.53 5.32
CA PRO A 21 -4.33 -0.34 5.32
C PRO A 21 -3.69 -1.16 6.46
N ARG A 22 -2.86 -2.15 6.11
CA ARG A 22 -2.11 -2.95 7.10
C ARG A 22 -0.61 -2.67 7.10
N ASP A 23 -0.03 -2.76 8.29
CA ASP A 23 1.40 -2.71 8.56
C ASP A 23 2.17 -3.67 7.65
N SER A 24 3.19 -3.13 6.98
CA SER A 24 3.93 -3.79 5.93
C SER A 24 4.76 -4.98 6.41
N GLN A 25 5.36 -5.03 7.59
CA GLN A 25 6.43 -6.02 7.86
C GLN A 25 5.99 -7.46 8.15
N GLU A 26 4.93 -7.72 8.94
CA GLU A 26 4.55 -9.10 9.28
C GLU A 26 3.87 -9.86 8.10
N LYS A 27 3.47 -9.12 7.07
CA LYS A 27 2.78 -9.62 5.87
C LYS A 27 3.36 -9.11 4.55
N THR A 28 4.56 -8.52 4.51
CA THR A 28 5.09 -7.91 3.27
C THR A 28 5.17 -8.92 2.15
N ASN A 29 5.59 -10.14 2.48
CA ASN A 29 5.62 -11.25 1.54
C ASN A 29 4.22 -11.68 1.07
N LYS A 30 3.19 -11.55 1.92
CA LYS A 30 1.83 -12.02 1.58
C LYS A 30 1.09 -11.07 0.64
N HIS A 31 1.33 -9.76 0.75
CA HIS A 31 0.68 -8.76 -0.11
C HIS A 31 1.50 -8.43 -1.36
N ALA A 32 2.84 -8.55 -1.31
CA ALA A 32 3.71 -8.22 -2.44
C ALA A 32 3.42 -9.07 -3.67
N GLY A 33 3.24 -10.38 -3.51
CA GLY A 33 2.94 -11.26 -4.62
C GLY A 33 1.61 -10.95 -5.33
N PRO A 34 0.47 -10.85 -4.61
CA PRO A 34 -0.78 -10.40 -5.20
C PRO A 34 -0.67 -9.03 -5.89
N PHE A 35 0.02 -8.06 -5.29
CA PHE A 35 0.21 -6.75 -5.89
C PHE A 35 1.03 -6.81 -7.19
N PHE A 36 2.16 -7.51 -7.18
CA PHE A 36 2.98 -7.70 -8.38
C PHE A 36 2.19 -8.41 -9.48
N ARG A 37 1.49 -9.50 -9.16
CA ARG A 37 0.67 -10.22 -10.14
C ARG A 37 -0.43 -9.36 -10.75
N GLY A 38 -1.05 -8.47 -9.97
CA GLY A 38 -2.07 -7.56 -10.47
C GLY A 38 -1.53 -6.37 -11.27
N SER A 39 -0.22 -6.08 -11.18
CA SER A 39 0.40 -4.92 -11.86
C SER A 39 1.33 -5.28 -13.01
N LYS A 40 1.86 -6.52 -13.07
CA LYS A 40 2.86 -6.94 -14.07
C LYS A 40 2.41 -6.78 -15.52
N ASP A 41 1.12 -6.96 -15.79
CA ASP A 41 0.55 -6.84 -17.14
C ASP A 41 0.04 -5.41 -17.44
N HIS A 42 0.31 -4.47 -16.53
CA HIS A 42 -0.18 -3.10 -16.52
C HIS A 42 0.95 -2.07 -16.28
N PRO A 43 1.98 -2.01 -17.14
CA PRO A 43 3.10 -1.08 -16.97
C PRO A 43 2.66 0.39 -16.99
N GLU A 44 1.49 0.71 -17.56
CA GLU A 44 0.89 2.05 -17.54
C GLU A 44 0.62 2.58 -16.14
N LEU A 45 0.46 1.71 -15.13
CA LEU A 45 0.31 2.11 -13.72
C LEU A 45 1.51 2.89 -13.19
N PHE A 46 2.68 2.68 -13.79
CA PHE A 46 3.95 3.28 -13.38
C PHE A 46 4.37 4.44 -14.30
N ARG A 47 3.60 4.77 -15.34
CA ARG A 47 3.97 5.75 -16.37
C ARG A 47 4.37 7.12 -15.81
N TYR A 48 3.78 7.53 -14.70
CA TYR A 48 4.04 8.81 -14.04
C TYR A 48 4.65 8.65 -12.64
N MET A 49 5.17 7.46 -12.33
CA MET A 49 5.79 7.14 -11.07
C MET A 49 7.32 7.18 -11.20
N SER A 50 8.01 7.55 -10.13
CA SER A 50 9.47 7.43 -9.99
C SER A 50 9.93 6.01 -9.61
N ILE A 51 9.00 5.05 -9.58
CA ILE A 51 9.21 3.65 -9.25
C ILE A 51 8.61 2.77 -10.36
N GLY A 52 9.14 1.55 -10.50
CA GLY A 52 8.63 0.56 -11.43
C GLY A 52 8.69 1.00 -12.91
N PRO A 53 8.04 0.24 -13.82
CA PRO A 53 7.50 -1.10 -13.56
C PRO A 53 8.59 -2.07 -13.12
N PHE A 54 8.21 -3.18 -12.50
CA PHE A 54 9.14 -4.20 -12.01
C PHE A 54 9.07 -5.44 -12.89
N ASP A 55 10.21 -6.07 -13.19
CA ASP A 55 10.31 -7.26 -14.04
C ASP A 55 9.93 -8.54 -13.29
N SER A 56 10.01 -8.53 -11.96
CA SER A 56 9.66 -9.67 -11.12
C SER A 56 9.15 -9.28 -9.74
N GLU A 57 8.40 -10.19 -9.09
CA GLU A 57 8.00 -10.03 -7.69
C GLU A 57 9.22 -9.83 -6.78
N LYS A 58 10.32 -10.54 -7.07
CA LYS A 58 11.58 -10.42 -6.33
C LYS A 58 12.18 -9.01 -6.47
N GLU A 59 12.13 -8.43 -7.66
CA GLU A 59 12.61 -7.07 -7.89
C GLU A 59 11.73 -6.05 -7.16
N PHE A 60 10.40 -6.18 -7.23
CA PHE A 60 9.48 -5.33 -6.47
C PHE A 60 9.80 -5.37 -4.96
N VAL A 61 9.99 -6.56 -4.40
CA VAL A 61 10.33 -6.71 -2.97
C VAL A 61 11.69 -6.09 -2.67
N SER A 62 12.75 -6.48 -3.39
CA SER A 62 14.10 -5.99 -3.08
C SER A 62 14.24 -4.47 -3.27
N VAL A 63 13.78 -3.94 -4.40
CA VAL A 63 14.01 -2.52 -4.77
C VAL A 63 13.05 -1.59 -4.03
N PHE A 64 11.75 -1.91 -4.00
CA PHE A 64 10.76 -1.00 -3.42
C PHE A 64 10.53 -1.26 -1.94
N ILE A 65 10.27 -2.51 -1.55
CA ILE A 65 9.95 -2.82 -0.15
C ILE A 65 11.21 -2.74 0.71
N ASP A 66 12.27 -3.46 0.36
CA ASP A 66 13.45 -3.56 1.20
C ASP A 66 14.30 -2.30 1.10
N ASP A 67 14.72 -1.91 -0.11
CA ASP A 67 15.67 -0.81 -0.30
C ASP A 67 15.03 0.58 -0.17
N PHE A 68 13.73 0.73 -0.45
CA PHE A 68 13.06 2.03 -0.40
C PHE A 68 12.22 2.25 0.86
N VAL A 69 11.28 1.35 1.17
CA VAL A 69 10.34 1.48 2.29
C VAL A 69 11.01 1.13 3.62
N ASN A 70 11.65 -0.04 3.73
CA ASN A 70 12.17 -0.54 5.01
C ASN A 70 13.43 0.19 5.49
N THR A 71 14.15 0.91 4.62
CA THR A 71 15.34 1.68 4.99
C THR A 71 15.06 3.09 5.48
N LYS A 72 13.82 3.59 5.37
CA LYS A 72 13.48 4.99 5.66
C LYS A 72 12.37 5.09 6.68
N SER A 73 12.67 5.69 7.83
CA SER A 73 11.66 6.02 8.82
C SER A 73 10.64 7.07 8.38
N SER A 74 10.94 7.79 7.29
CA SER A 74 10.04 8.76 6.67
C SER A 74 9.06 8.15 5.67
N VAL A 75 9.07 6.82 5.50
CA VAL A 75 8.24 6.10 4.53
C VAL A 75 7.50 4.95 5.20
N ALA A 76 6.22 4.79 4.87
CA ALA A 76 5.44 3.60 5.18
C ALA A 76 4.58 3.25 3.98
N CYS A 77 4.46 1.95 3.64
CA CYS A 77 3.62 1.48 2.54
C CYS A 77 2.56 0.53 3.07
N PHE A 78 1.34 0.65 2.56
CA PHE A 78 0.18 -0.11 2.97
C PHE A 78 -0.47 -0.79 1.77
N ALA A 79 -0.94 -2.02 1.97
CA ALA A 79 -1.81 -2.67 1.01
C ALA A 79 -3.23 -2.11 1.12
N ILE A 80 -3.89 -1.91 -0.02
CA ILE A 80 -5.31 -1.62 -0.11
C ILE A 80 -6.03 -2.96 -0.26
N ILE A 81 -6.90 -3.30 0.68
CA ILE A 81 -7.69 -4.54 0.67
C ILE A 81 -9.12 -4.21 0.24
N ASP A 82 -9.62 -4.85 -0.81
CA ASP A 82 -11.02 -4.79 -1.21
C ASP A 82 -11.84 -5.85 -0.46
N LYS A 83 -12.65 -5.36 0.49
CA LYS A 83 -13.49 -6.21 1.36
C LYS A 83 -14.77 -6.71 0.71
N LYS A 84 -15.11 -6.25 -0.51
CA LYS A 84 -16.25 -6.78 -1.27
C LYS A 84 -15.94 -8.15 -1.86
N LYS A 85 -14.66 -8.50 -1.96
CA LYS A 85 -14.18 -9.78 -2.45
C LYS A 85 -14.06 -10.79 -1.33
N SER A 86 -14.10 -12.07 -1.68
CA SER A 86 -13.90 -13.14 -0.72
C SER A 86 -12.50 -13.06 -0.10
N PRO A 87 -12.34 -13.54 1.15
CA PRO A 87 -11.03 -13.67 1.80
C PRO A 87 -10.01 -14.39 0.92
N SER A 88 -8.75 -14.00 1.04
CA SER A 88 -7.62 -14.58 0.31
C SER A 88 -6.51 -15.02 1.27
N ASP A 89 -5.52 -15.76 0.75
CA ASP A 89 -4.30 -16.09 1.50
C ASP A 89 -3.54 -14.85 2.00
N ALA A 90 -3.74 -13.73 1.32
CA ALA A 90 -3.11 -12.45 1.62
C ALA A 90 -3.82 -11.75 2.80
N ASP A 91 -5.14 -11.68 2.76
CA ASP A 91 -5.96 -11.08 3.82
C ASP A 91 -7.29 -11.82 4.05
N ASN A 92 -7.62 -12.03 5.33
CA ASN A 92 -8.82 -12.76 5.73
C ASN A 92 -10.12 -11.95 5.57
N GLU A 93 -10.02 -10.67 5.21
CA GLU A 93 -11.15 -9.77 4.99
C GLU A 93 -11.37 -9.45 3.50
N GLY A 94 -10.49 -9.88 2.58
CA GLY A 94 -10.65 -9.60 1.15
C GLY A 94 -9.42 -9.89 0.28
N GLU A 95 -9.34 -9.21 -0.87
CA GLU A 95 -8.20 -9.31 -1.80
C GLU A 95 -7.41 -8.00 -1.91
N VAL A 96 -6.13 -8.10 -2.29
CA VAL A 96 -5.30 -6.92 -2.58
C VAL A 96 -5.84 -6.21 -3.82
N ALA A 97 -6.21 -4.95 -3.66
CA ALA A 97 -6.70 -4.06 -4.70
C ALA A 97 -5.71 -2.93 -5.07
N GLY A 98 -4.59 -2.81 -4.36
CA GLY A 98 -3.62 -1.75 -4.61
C GLY A 98 -2.65 -1.52 -3.46
N MET A 99 -1.96 -0.39 -3.52
CA MET A 99 -1.12 0.11 -2.45
C MET A 99 -1.20 1.63 -2.32
N VAL A 100 -0.81 2.13 -1.15
CA VAL A 100 -0.61 3.55 -0.87
C VAL A 100 0.57 3.70 0.08
N SER A 101 1.32 4.80 -0.04
CA SER A 101 2.42 5.11 0.87
C SER A 101 2.25 6.45 1.57
N TYR A 102 2.74 6.53 2.81
CA TYR A 102 3.21 7.79 3.37
C TYR A 102 4.67 7.98 3.03
N MET A 103 5.03 9.22 2.68
CA MET A 103 6.36 9.59 2.21
C MET A 103 6.75 10.93 2.80
N ALA A 104 8.06 11.23 2.78
CA ALA A 104 8.61 12.49 3.29
C ALA A 104 8.07 12.87 4.68
N ALA A 105 7.77 11.86 5.51
CA ALA A 105 7.23 12.06 6.83
C ALA A 105 8.26 12.75 7.73
N SER A 106 7.81 13.74 8.50
CA SER A 106 8.64 14.56 9.36
C SER A 106 7.94 14.80 10.69
N GLU A 107 8.44 14.15 11.74
CA GLU A 107 7.98 14.38 13.13
C GLU A 107 8.13 15.86 13.53
N VAL A 108 9.24 16.49 13.12
CA VAL A 108 9.55 17.89 13.47
C VAL A 108 8.51 18.86 12.89
N HIS A 109 8.05 18.61 11.66
CA HIS A 109 7.09 19.47 10.97
C HIS A 109 5.65 18.97 11.08
N LEU A 110 5.42 17.84 11.78
CA LEU A 110 4.11 17.18 11.89
C LEU A 110 3.43 16.98 10.53
N SER A 111 4.22 16.57 9.53
CA SER A 111 3.77 16.47 8.15
C SER A 111 4.13 15.12 7.54
N ALA A 112 3.28 14.63 6.64
CA ALA A 112 3.57 13.51 5.77
C ALA A 112 2.92 13.75 4.41
N GLU A 113 3.55 13.25 3.35
CA GLU A 113 2.99 13.20 2.01
C GLU A 113 2.25 11.88 1.82
N VAL A 114 1.08 11.94 1.18
CA VAL A 114 0.42 10.75 0.65
C VAL A 114 0.91 10.54 -0.78
N GLY A 115 1.66 9.47 -1.00
CA GLY A 115 2.31 9.17 -2.27
C GLY A 115 2.11 7.73 -2.72
N TYR A 116 2.56 7.43 -3.94
CA TYR A 116 2.50 6.09 -4.54
C TYR A 116 1.16 5.37 -4.34
N ILE A 117 0.07 6.07 -4.65
CA ILE A 117 -1.27 5.48 -4.72
C ILE A 117 -1.37 4.72 -6.04
N ILE A 118 -1.42 3.39 -5.97
CA ILE A 118 -1.64 2.53 -7.14
C ILE A 118 -2.86 1.66 -6.87
N ILE A 119 -3.87 1.81 -7.72
CA ILE A 119 -5.07 0.97 -7.71
C ILE A 119 -4.92 -0.03 -8.85
N LEU A 120 -5.00 -1.32 -8.53
CA LEU A 120 -4.92 -2.38 -9.52
C LEU A 120 -6.19 -2.39 -10.38
N PRO A 121 -6.10 -2.70 -11.68
CA PRO A 121 -7.26 -2.86 -12.53
C PRO A 121 -8.19 -3.93 -11.96
N LEU A 122 -9.47 -3.57 -11.77
CA LEU A 122 -10.50 -4.54 -11.40
C LEU A 122 -10.76 -5.45 -12.59
N THR A 123 -10.88 -6.74 -12.35
CA THR A 123 -11.24 -7.68 -13.41
C THR A 123 -12.67 -7.45 -13.91
N ASN A 124 -13.60 -6.86 -13.13
CA ASN A 124 -15.03 -6.88 -13.47
C ASN A 124 -15.95 -5.68 -13.05
N GLU A 125 -15.50 -4.50 -12.55
CA GLU A 125 -16.44 -3.39 -12.18
C GLU A 125 -15.87 -1.96 -12.38
N PRO A 126 -16.73 -0.92 -12.52
CA PRO A 126 -16.30 0.47 -12.76
C PRO A 126 -15.57 1.08 -11.54
N THR A 127 -14.42 1.69 -11.84
CA THR A 127 -13.31 2.07 -10.94
C THR A 127 -13.55 3.21 -9.94
N SER A 128 -14.76 3.75 -9.80
CA SER A 128 -14.97 5.04 -9.11
C SER A 128 -15.15 4.94 -7.58
N GLN A 129 -15.68 3.85 -7.05
CA GLN A 129 -16.00 3.74 -5.61
C GLN A 129 -14.78 3.48 -4.69
N PRO A 130 -13.83 2.59 -5.01
CA PRO A 130 -12.69 2.31 -4.12
C PRO A 130 -11.84 3.55 -3.90
N MET A 131 -11.64 4.37 -4.94
CA MET A 131 -10.78 5.55 -4.89
C MET A 131 -11.33 6.65 -3.97
N GLN A 132 -12.64 6.89 -3.98
CA GLN A 132 -13.27 7.89 -3.10
C GLN A 132 -13.17 7.50 -1.63
N SER A 133 -13.35 6.21 -1.32
CA SER A 133 -13.18 5.69 0.05
C SER A 133 -11.72 5.79 0.49
N VAL A 134 -10.76 5.33 -0.34
CA VAL A 134 -9.32 5.42 -0.05
C VAL A 134 -8.88 6.87 0.21
N CYS A 135 -9.22 7.82 -0.67
CA CYS A 135 -8.83 9.22 -0.52
C CYS A 135 -9.44 9.88 0.72
N SER A 136 -10.71 9.58 1.04
CA SER A 136 -11.37 10.11 2.25
C SER A 136 -10.71 9.56 3.53
N PHE A 137 -10.27 8.30 3.50
CA PHE A 137 -9.65 7.63 4.64
C PHE A 137 -8.24 8.10 4.94
N ILE A 138 -7.42 8.32 3.92
CA ILE A 138 -6.04 8.75 4.12
C ILE A 138 -5.97 10.16 4.73
N MET A 139 -6.88 11.06 4.31
CA MET A 139 -6.93 12.42 4.84
C MET A 139 -7.35 12.49 6.31
N LEU A 140 -8.05 11.48 6.83
CA LEU A 140 -8.47 11.41 8.24
C LEU A 140 -7.35 11.01 9.21
N TRP A 141 -6.21 10.51 8.71
CA TRP A 141 -5.12 9.97 9.53
C TRP A 141 -4.19 11.05 10.11
N ILE A 142 -3.93 12.14 9.39
CA ILE A 142 -3.03 13.23 9.85
C ILE A 142 -3.70 14.11 10.92
N ALA A 143 -5.03 14.03 11.06
CA ALA A 143 -5.81 14.92 11.93
C ALA A 143 -6.21 14.33 13.30
N ARG A 144 -5.78 13.11 13.66
CA ARG A 144 -6.17 12.42 14.91
C ARG A 144 -5.03 11.67 15.59
#